data_AF-A0A7S9DCS3-F1
#
_entry.id   AF-A0A7S9DCS3-F1
#
_cell.length_a   1.000
_cell.length_b   1.000
_cell.length_c   1.000
_cell.angle_alpha   90.00
_cell.angle_beta   90.00
_cell.angle_gamma   90.00
#
_symmetry.space_group_name_H-M   'P 1'
#
loop_
_entity.id
_entity.type
_entity.pdbx_description
1 polymer ?
#
loop_
_entity_poly.entity_id
_entity_poly.type
_entity_poly.pdbx_seq_one_letter_code
_entity_poly.pdbx_strand_id
1 'polypeptide(L)' 'MAKKAKKQTTRGRKQDRSRVAGGQDYEVQYEARKTGRSASAVKKAVRKVGNTRKKVEKRLGR' A
#
# COMPACT_ATOMS: atom_id res chain seq x y z
N MET A 1 -1.80 -34.69 16.95
CA MET A 1 -2.13 -33.44 16.22
C MET A 1 -0.88 -32.92 15.51
N ALA A 2 -0.81 -33.03 14.17
CA ALA A 2 0.37 -32.59 13.43
C ALA A 2 0.46 -31.05 13.39
N LYS A 3 1.55 -30.48 13.90
CA LYS A 3 1.86 -29.04 13.77
C LYS A 3 2.04 -28.72 12.28
N LYS A 4 1.05 -28.07 11.68
CA LYS A 4 1.13 -27.51 10.32
C LYS A 4 2.26 -26.48 10.29
N ALA A 5 3.39 -26.83 9.66
CA ALA A 5 4.50 -25.90 9.46
C ALA A 5 3.98 -24.65 8.73
N LYS A 6 4.26 -23.45 9.26
CA LYS A 6 3.94 -22.18 8.60
C LYS A 6 4.76 -22.11 7.31
N LYS A 7 4.16 -22.45 6.17
CA LYS A 7 4.73 -22.17 4.84
C LYS A 7 4.85 -20.65 4.69
N GLN A 8 6.01 -20.08 5.04
CA GLN A 8 6.37 -18.72 4.70
C GLN A 8 6.52 -18.68 3.18
N THR A 9 5.59 -18.01 2.49
CA THR A 9 5.73 -17.77 1.05
C THR A 9 6.91 -16.84 0.82
N THR A 10 7.65 -17.04 -0.27
CA THR A 10 8.78 -16.17 -0.67
C THR A 10 8.35 -14.70 -0.83
N ARG A 11 7.06 -14.46 -1.06
CA ARG A 11 6.39 -13.18 -0.87
C ARG A 11 6.23 -12.91 0.63
N GLY A 12 7.26 -12.36 1.24
CA GLY A 12 7.27 -11.99 2.65
C GLY A 12 6.56 -10.67 2.93
N ARG A 13 6.25 -10.42 4.22
CA ARG A 13 5.55 -9.20 4.72
C ARG A 13 6.17 -7.88 4.27
N LYS A 14 7.48 -7.86 3.97
CA LYS A 14 8.19 -6.68 3.45
C LYS A 14 7.66 -6.26 2.08
N GLN A 15 7.27 -7.22 1.25
CA GLN A 15 6.68 -6.94 -0.07
C GLN A 15 5.31 -6.29 0.08
N ASP A 16 4.46 -6.80 0.96
CA ASP A 16 3.11 -6.26 1.19
C ASP A 16 3.20 -4.82 1.72
N ARG A 17 4.09 -4.57 2.68
CA ARG A 17 4.34 -3.23 3.25
C ARG A 17 4.89 -2.21 2.24
N SER A 18 5.42 -2.66 1.10
CA SER A 18 5.91 -1.76 0.05
C SER A 18 4.81 -1.29 -0.91
N ARG A 19 3.61 -1.86 -0.80
CA ARG A 19 2.49 -1.61 -1.70
C ARG A 19 1.35 -0.88 -0.98
N VAL A 20 0.57 -0.16 -1.77
CA VAL A 20 -0.68 0.49 -1.39
C VAL A 20 -1.78 -0.15 -2.22
N ALA A 21 -2.61 -0.98 -1.59
CA ALA A 21 -3.80 -1.55 -2.18
C ALA A 21 -4.83 -0.43 -2.39
N GLY A 22 -4.83 0.17 -3.59
CA GLY A 22 -5.77 1.25 -3.94
C GLY A 22 -7.25 0.86 -3.91
N GLY A 23 -7.56 -0.43 -3.84
CA GLY A 23 -8.91 -0.97 -3.63
C GLY A 23 -9.29 -1.19 -2.17
N GLN A 24 -8.36 -1.05 -1.22
CA GLN A 24 -8.63 -1.15 0.21
C GLN A 24 -8.78 0.25 0.79
N ASP A 25 -9.99 0.60 1.23
CA ASP A 25 -10.26 1.96 1.72
C ASP A 25 -9.42 2.31 2.95
N TYR A 26 -9.12 1.34 3.82
CA TYR A 26 -8.23 1.56 4.97
C TYR A 26 -6.83 2.02 4.55
N GLU A 27 -6.24 1.39 3.53
CA GLU A 27 -4.89 1.78 3.07
C GLU A 27 -4.90 3.13 2.37
N VAL A 28 -5.92 3.40 1.55
CA VAL A 28 -6.08 4.69 0.90
C VAL A 28 -6.24 5.81 1.92
N GLN A 29 -7.04 5.59 2.97
CA GLN A 29 -7.22 6.56 4.03
C GLN A 29 -5.95 6.75 4.87
N TYR A 30 -5.21 5.68 5.16
CA TYR A 30 -3.95 5.78 5.88
C TYR A 30 -2.93 6.63 5.10
N GLU A 31 -2.75 6.38 3.81
CA GLU A 31 -1.85 7.17 2.95
C GLU A 31 -2.34 8.62 2.79
N ALA A 32 -3.66 8.82 2.69
CA ALA A 32 -4.26 10.14 2.64
C ALA A 32 -3.93 10.96 3.91
N ARG A 33 -4.12 10.36 5.09
CA ARG A 33 -3.78 10.99 6.39
C ARG A 33 -2.28 11.25 6.52
N LYS A 34 -1.46 10.29 6.11
CA LYS A 34 0.01 10.41 6.17
C LYS A 34 0.55 11.51 5.26
N THR A 35 -0.03 11.66 4.07
CA THR A 35 0.42 12.63 3.06
C THR A 35 -0.32 13.96 3.11
N GLY A 36 -1.32 14.12 3.98
CA GLY A 36 -2.17 15.30 4.04
C GLY A 36 -3.00 15.52 2.77
N ARG A 37 -3.32 14.45 2.03
CA ARG A 37 -4.06 14.51 0.76
C ARG A 37 -5.42 13.83 0.89
N SER A 38 -6.32 14.11 -0.05
CA SER A 38 -7.60 13.40 -0.13
C SER A 38 -7.44 11.95 -0.61
N ALA A 39 -8.37 11.08 -0.22
CA ALA A 39 -8.44 9.71 -0.71
C ALA A 39 -8.53 9.63 -2.25
N SER A 40 -9.22 10.60 -2.87
CA SER A 40 -9.30 10.71 -4.34
C SER A 40 -7.94 11.02 -4.98
N ALA A 41 -7.13 11.87 -4.36
CA ALA A 41 -5.76 12.14 -4.83
C ALA A 41 -4.87 10.90 -4.72
N VAL A 42 -5.00 10.12 -3.64
CA VAL A 42 -4.29 8.84 -3.47
C VAL A 42 -4.72 7.84 -4.55
N LYS A 43 -6.03 7.63 -4.76
CA LYS A 43 -6.54 6.73 -5.82
C LYS A 43 -6.03 7.15 -7.21
N LYS A 44 -6.00 8.46 -7.49
CA LYS A 44 -5.45 9.01 -8.75
C LYS A 44 -3.94 8.80 -8.86
N ALA A 45 -3.19 8.95 -7.77
CA ALA A 45 -1.75 8.68 -7.73
C ALA A 45 -1.48 7.20 -7.99
N VAL A 46 -2.15 6.28 -7.29
CA VAL A 46 -2.01 4.82 -7.48
C VAL A 46 -2.28 4.42 -8.93
N ARG A 47 -3.33 4.97 -9.57
CA ARG A 47 -3.62 4.72 -11.00
C ARG A 47 -2.51 5.22 -11.92
N LYS A 48 -1.83 6.32 -11.57
CA LYS A 48 -0.82 6.96 -12.42
C LYS A 48 0.59 6.38 -12.25
N VAL A 49 1.01 6.08 -11.02
CA VAL A 49 2.39 5.65 -10.70
C VAL A 49 2.49 4.18 -10.28
N GLY A 50 1.36 3.50 -10.18
CA GLY A 50 1.22 2.15 -9.67
C GLY A 50 1.05 2.10 -8.14
N ASN A 51 0.86 0.89 -7.63
CA ASN A 51 0.62 0.62 -6.21
C ASN A 51 1.87 0.65 -5.32
N THR A 52 3.01 1.15 -5.79
CA THR A 52 4.23 1.20 -4.96
C THR A 52 4.15 2.38 -4.01
N ARG A 53 4.19 2.14 -2.69
CA ARG A 53 4.09 3.16 -1.64
C ARG A 53 5.06 4.32 -1.87
N LYS A 54 6.34 4.03 -2.11
CA LYS A 54 7.37 5.05 -2.38
C LYS A 54 7.02 5.96 -3.56
N LYS A 55 6.42 5.43 -4.63
CA LYS A 55 6.03 6.21 -5.81
C LYS A 55 4.79 7.06 -5.53
N VAL A 56 3.81 6.50 -4.82
CA VAL A 56 2.59 7.19 -4.41
C VAL A 56 2.93 8.34 -3.46
N GLU A 57 3.71 8.08 -2.42
CA GLU A 57 4.21 9.10 -1.49
C GLU A 57 5.01 10.18 -2.21
N LYS A 58 5.96 9.84 -3.11
CA LYS A 58 6.71 10.83 -3.89
C LYS A 58 5.80 11.72 -4.76
N ARG A 59 4.66 11.19 -5.23
CA ARG A 59 3.70 11.94 -6.05
C ARG A 59 2.80 12.85 -5.21
N LEU A 60 2.49 12.45 -3.98
CA LEU A 60 1.59 13.14 -3.06
C LEU A 60 2.33 14.12 -2.14
N GLY A 61 3.58 13.80 -1.80
CA GLY A 61 4.52 14.63 -1.06
C GLY A 61 5.06 15.74 -1.95
N ARG A 62 4.65 16.95 -1.61
CA ARG A 62 5.23 18.21 -2.06
C ARG A 62 5.30 19.09 -0.84
#